data_AF-A0A1S6WVG5-F1
#
_entry.id   AF-A0A1S6WVG5-F1
#
_cell.length_a   1.000
_cell.length_b   1.000
_cell.length_c   1.000
_cell.angle_alpha   90.00
_cell.angle_beta   90.00
_cell.angle_gamma   90.00
#
_symmetry.space_group_name_H-M   'P 1'
#
loop_
_entity.id
_entity.type
_entity.pdbx_description
1 polymer ?
#
loop_
_entity_poly.entity_id
_entity_poly.type
_entity_poly.pdbx_seq_one_letter_code
_entity_poly.pdbx_strand_id
1 'polypeptide(L)' 'MRRIQSHIPDELRKVSKNQALSLDLFQPNSETLQAIEDTEMGRVERTSLNGLRAMIRKDKADLQ' A
#
# COMPACT_ATOMS: atom_id res chain seq x y z
N MET A 1 33.78 -12.44 -31.74
CA MET A 1 32.37 -12.43 -31.31
C MET A 1 32.31 -12.02 -29.84
N ARG A 2 31.75 -10.85 -29.49
CA ARG A 2 31.56 -10.47 -28.07
C ARG A 2 30.18 -10.95 -27.63
N ARG A 3 30.13 -11.86 -26.65
CA ARG A 3 28.88 -12.22 -25.97
C ARG A 3 28.44 -11.03 -25.14
N ILE A 4 27.35 -10.38 -25.53
CA ILE A 4 26.68 -9.40 -24.70
C ILE A 4 26.01 -10.22 -23.58
N GLN A 5 26.68 -10.35 -22.45
CA GLN A 5 26.00 -10.83 -21.25
C GLN A 5 25.00 -9.73 -20.87
N SER A 6 23.72 -10.02 -21.04
CA SER A 6 22.64 -9.24 -20.46
C SER A 6 22.83 -9.28 -18.94
N HIS A 7 23.50 -8.26 -18.40
CA HIS A 7 23.61 -8.08 -16.97
C HIS A 7 22.29 -7.48 -16.50
N ILE A 8 21.33 -8.34 -16.20
CA ILE A 8 20.13 -7.94 -15.46
C ILE A 8 20.60 -7.56 -14.05
N PRO A 9 20.42 -6.30 -13.62
CA PRO A 9 20.76 -5.86 -12.28
C PRO A 9 20.09 -6.74 -11.22
N ASP A 10 20.79 -7.01 -10.13
CA ASP A 10 20.30 -7.90 -9.06
C ASP A 10 18.95 -7.45 -8.48
N GLU A 11 18.67 -6.14 -8.48
CA GLU A 11 17.37 -5.60 -8.08
C GLU A 11 16.23 -6.08 -9.00
N LEU A 12 16.43 -6.12 -10.32
CA LEU A 12 15.42 -6.66 -11.23
C LEU A 12 15.23 -8.18 -11.05
N ARG A 13 16.30 -8.91 -10.68
CA ARG A 13 16.18 -10.33 -10.32
C ARG A 13 15.36 -10.52 -9.04
N LYS A 14 15.57 -9.67 -8.02
CA LYS A 14 14.77 -9.71 -6.78
C LYS A 14 13.31 -9.41 -7.05
N VAL A 15 13.00 -8.40 -7.85
CA VAL A 15 11.62 -8.07 -8.23
C VAL A 15 10.97 -9.24 -8.98
N SER A 16 11.67 -9.84 -9.94
CA SER A 16 11.16 -11.00 -10.67
C SER A 16 10.90 -12.22 -9.77
N LYS A 17 11.78 -12.49 -8.80
CA LYS A 17 11.63 -13.60 -7.86
C LYS A 17 10.52 -13.37 -6.84
N ASN A 18 10.46 -12.16 -6.28
CA ASN A 18 9.56 -11.83 -5.18
C ASN A 18 8.19 -11.32 -5.65
N GLN A 19 8.05 -11.03 -6.95
CA GLN A 19 6.88 -10.40 -7.56
C GLN A 19 6.45 -9.11 -6.86
N ALA A 20 7.43 -8.41 -6.27
CA ALA A 20 7.22 -7.21 -5.48
C ALA A 20 8.47 -6.32 -5.56
N LEU A 21 8.27 -5.01 -5.41
CA LEU A 21 9.37 -4.07 -5.20
C LEU A 21 9.99 -4.29 -3.81
N SER A 22 11.27 -3.95 -3.68
CA SER A 22 11.91 -3.93 -2.37
C SER A 22 11.18 -2.95 -1.44
N LEU A 23 11.11 -3.29 -0.15
CA LEU A 23 10.51 -2.42 0.86
C LEU A 23 11.25 -1.09 0.96
N ASP A 24 10.55 -0.07 1.44
CA ASP A 24 11.08 1.27 1.70
C ASP A 24 11.65 2.00 0.48
N LEU A 25 11.32 1.53 -0.74
CA LEU A 25 11.67 2.22 -1.98
C LEU A 25 11.04 3.62 -2.06
N PHE A 26 9.88 3.80 -1.42
CA PHE A 26 9.10 5.02 -1.44
C PHE A 26 8.76 5.44 -0.02
N GLN A 27 8.88 6.74 0.23
CA GLN A 27 8.33 7.36 1.42
C GLN A 27 6.80 7.45 1.30
N PRO A 28 6.06 7.47 2.42
CA PRO A 28 4.63 7.75 2.40
C PRO A 28 4.34 9.06 1.67
N ASN A 29 3.29 9.07 0.84
CA ASN A 29 2.84 10.31 0.20
C ASN A 29 2.15 11.25 1.22
N SER A 30 1.86 12.48 0.80
CA SER A 30 1.25 13.49 1.69
C SER A 30 -0.09 13.05 2.28
N GLU A 31 -0.91 12.33 1.51
CA GLU A 31 -2.18 11.78 1.97
C GLU A 31 -1.98 10.76 3.10
N THR A 32 -1.00 9.86 2.94
CA THR A 32 -0.66 8.88 3.96
C THR A 32 -0.11 9.54 5.22
N LEU A 33 0.75 10.55 5.07
CA LEU A 33 1.28 11.33 6.20
C LEU A 33 0.17 12.03 6.97
N GLN A 34 -0.79 12.65 6.27
CA GLN A 34 -1.92 13.30 6.91
C GLN A 34 -2.80 12.30 7.67
N ALA A 35 -3.06 11.12 7.10
CA ALA A 35 -3.84 10.08 7.78
C ALA A 35 -3.16 9.57 9.06
N ILE A 36 -1.83 9.47 9.06
CA ILE A 36 -1.04 9.15 10.26
C ILE A 36 -1.22 10.26 11.30
N GLU A 37 -0.99 11.52 10.93
CA GLU A 37 -1.13 12.67 11.84
C GLU A 37 -2.55 12.77 12.42
N ASP A 38 -3.59 12.62 11.60
CA ASP A 38 -4.97 12.67 12.06
C ASP A 38 -5.27 11.56 13.07
N THR A 39 -4.69 10.37 12.87
CA THR A 39 -4.80 9.27 13.83
C THR A 39 -4.09 9.60 15.14
N GLU A 40 -2.88 10.15 15.08
CA GLU A 40 -2.08 10.55 16.25
C GLU A 40 -2.76 11.68 17.05
N MET A 41 -3.38 12.62 16.35
CA MET A 41 -4.14 13.74 16.93
C MET A 41 -5.54 13.33 17.42
N GLY A 42 -5.93 12.06 17.27
CA GLY A 42 -7.23 11.56 17.70
C GLY A 42 -8.42 12.08 16.89
N ARG A 43 -8.18 12.54 15.66
CA ARG A 43 -9.21 13.03 14.73
C ARG A 43 -9.96 11.90 14.01
N VAL A 44 -9.52 10.65 14.20
CA VAL A 44 -10.13 9.45 13.62
C VAL A 44 -10.89 8.67 14.68
N GLU A 45 -12.16 8.36 14.42
CA GLU A 45 -12.98 7.54 15.31
C GLU A 45 -12.55 6.06 15.24
N ARG A 46 -12.29 5.46 16.41
CA ARG A 46 -12.01 4.02 16.50
C ARG A 46 -13.29 3.24 16.27
N THR A 47 -13.21 2.22 15.42
CA THR A 47 -14.32 1.32 15.15
C THR A 47 -13.88 -0.13 15.22
N SER A 48 -14.82 -1.03 15.50
CA SER A 48 -14.56 -2.46 15.48
C SER A 48 -14.55 -2.99 14.05
N LEU A 49 -13.95 -4.15 13.83
CA LEU A 49 -14.01 -4.83 12.53
C LEU A 49 -15.46 -5.09 12.08
N ASN A 50 -16.36 -5.39 13.03
CA ASN A 50 -17.78 -5.55 12.73
C ASN A 50 -18.45 -4.22 12.35
N GLY A 51 -18.06 -3.12 12.99
CA GLY A 51 -18.48 -1.76 12.65
C GLY A 51 -18.08 -1.39 11.22
N LEU A 52 -16.81 -1.59 10.85
CA LEU A 52 -16.32 -1.35 9.48
C LEU A 52 -17.09 -2.17 8.44
N ARG A 53 -17.33 -3.45 8.70
CA ARG A 53 -18.12 -4.32 7.81
C ARG A 53 -19.55 -3.83 7.64
N ALA A 54 -20.16 -3.30 8.70
CA ALA A 54 -21.51 -2.76 8.64
C ALA A 54 -21.56 -1.49 7.79
N MET A 55 -20.59 -0.58 7.94
CA MET A 55 -20.48 0.64 7.12
C MET A 55 -20.37 0.32 5.63
N ILE A 56 -19.45 -0.58 5.25
CA ILE A 56 -19.27 -0.99 3.84
C ILE A 56 -20.55 -1.59 3.25
N ARG A 57 -21.30 -2.37 4.03
CA ARG A 57 -22.57 -2.96 3.58
C ARG A 57 -23.65 -1.91 3.40
N LYS A 58 -23.70 -0.91 4.29
CA LYS A 58 -24.64 0.20 4.20
C LYS A 58 -24.39 1.02 2.94
N ASP A 59 -23.14 1.41 2.68
CA ASP A 59 -22.79 2.18 1.49
C ASP A 59 -23.16 1.46 0.19
N LYS A 60 -23.06 0.13 0.16
CA LYS A 60 -23.51 -0.69 -0.99
C LYS A 60 -25.03 -0.73 -1.16
N ALA A 61 -25.79 -0.67 -0.07
CA ALA A 61 -27.24 -0.64 -0.10
C ALA A 61 -27.77 0.74 -0.53
N ASP A 62 -27.07 1.82 -0.14
CA ASP A 62 -27.44 3.20 -0.47
C ASP A 62 -27.15 3.57 -1.96
N LEU A 63 -26.42 2.71 -2.70
CA LEU A 63 -26.14 2.85 -4.13
C LEU A 63 -27.11 2.07 -5.04
N GLN A 64 -28.15 1.43 -4.47
CA GLN A 64 -29.19 0.68 -5.19
C GLN A 64 -30.50 1.46 -5.22
#